data_AF-I9FGR7-F1
#
_entry.id   AF-I9FGR7-F1
#
_cell.length_a   1.000
_cell.length_b   1.000
_cell.length_c   1.000
_cell.angle_alpha   90.00
_cell.angle_beta   90.00
_cell.angle_gamma   90.00
#
_symmetry.space_group_name_H-M   'P 1'
#
loop_
_entity.id
_entity.type
_entity.pdbx_description
1 polymer ?
#
loop_
_entity_poly.entity_id
_entity_poly.type
_entity_poly.pdbx_seq_one_letter_code
_entity_poly.pdbx_strand_id
1 'polypeptide(L)'
;MKDRYLLFVISLLFCCLLQAQEKIDSLLVVLDRTIENTAQYEQARLKRIDQIKEYFRTRKSTSPSDEYHINQQLFDEYEAYICDSARHYINRNIEIALQHNNQEWLNEAKLKKASILGKTGLYAEGVALLKSIDSKQLSRDQLIEYYITFEDIYLYHAEYAMDDEYQIEYLNNLYIYRDSVLQMVEEGSYQYVIAYTPELLQQGRGEEAIEMLEVYHQKLSPDTRDYAVVTSILAFIYQSTGQREKQKEYLIKSAIADIRGVVKENNSLRALAELLYEEGQLQRADVYMKRSMEDANFYNARLRNVQASRMLPVIDHAYQVEKQKHQQVLQIFLVVTSLLTLFLACAVWYVIRQVKKLARARQDLLVMNEELKLLNERLIEVNQRQHETNDSLTEANHIKEEYVGRFMGLCSTYIDKLEGYRRMLNKQAVSGKVEELYKTLKSSRFIDEELKEFYQNFDNSFKFRK
;
A
#
# COMPACT_ATOMS: atom_id res chain seq x y z
N MET A 1 30.04 33.26 5.07
CA MET A 1 30.74 32.21 5.86
C MET A 1 29.87 31.65 6.98
N LYS A 2 29.17 32.48 7.78
CA LYS A 2 28.23 32.02 8.84
C LYS A 2 27.16 31.02 8.35
N ASP A 3 26.56 31.22 7.19
CA ASP A 3 25.47 30.35 6.70
C ASP A 3 25.94 28.94 6.29
N ARG A 4 27.20 28.80 5.84
CA ARG A 4 27.80 27.50 5.51
C ARG A 4 28.14 26.69 6.77
N TYR A 5 28.55 27.36 7.85
CA TYR A 5 28.76 26.71 9.15
C TYR A 5 27.42 26.30 9.79
N LEU A 6 26.37 27.12 9.65
CA LEU A 6 25.03 26.78 10.13
C LEU A 6 24.47 25.55 9.40
N LEU A 7 24.58 25.48 8.07
CA LEU A 7 24.18 24.32 7.28
C LEU A 7 24.99 23.06 7.60
N PHE A 8 26.29 23.21 7.87
CA PHE A 8 27.14 22.09 8.29
C PHE A 8 26.73 21.56 9.67
N VAL A 9 26.45 22.45 10.63
CA VAL A 9 25.98 22.06 11.98
C VAL A 9 24.59 21.43 11.91
N ILE A 10 23.67 21.96 11.10
CA ILE A 10 22.34 21.37 10.89
C ILE A 10 22.46 19.98 10.25
N SER A 11 23.35 19.82 9.25
CA SER A 11 23.62 18.52 8.61
C SER A 11 24.21 17.51 9.61
N LEU A 12 25.14 17.96 10.47
CA LEU A 12 25.72 17.11 11.51
C LEU A 12 24.68 16.67 12.55
N LEU A 13 23.83 17.60 12.99
CA LEU A 13 22.71 17.31 13.89
C LEU A 13 21.71 16.34 13.25
N PHE A 14 21.43 16.50 11.95
CA PHE A 14 20.54 15.61 11.22
C PHE A 14 21.13 14.20 11.09
N CYS A 15 22.43 14.06 10.84
CA CYS A 15 23.10 12.77 10.84
C CYS A 15 23.07 12.07 12.21
N CYS A 16 23.27 12.81 13.30
CA CYS A 16 23.16 12.25 14.66
C CYS A 16 21.74 11.78 14.99
N LEU A 17 20.73 12.54 14.56
CA LEU A 17 19.31 12.16 14.72
C LEU A 17 18.96 10.91 13.90
N LEU A 18 19.44 10.83 12.65
CA LEU A 18 19.23 9.64 11.80
C LEU A 18 19.86 8.38 12.40
N GLN A 19 21.09 8.47 12.93
CA GLN A 19 21.76 7.32 13.54
C GLN A 19 21.08 6.85 14.83
N ALA A 20 20.56 7.77 15.64
CA ALA A 20 19.77 7.43 16.83
C ALA A 20 18.46 6.72 16.46
N GLN A 21 17.79 7.21 15.40
CA GLN A 21 16.56 6.61 14.87
C GLN A 21 16.80 5.19 14.36
N GLU A 22 17.86 4.94 13.58
CA GLU A 22 18.20 3.59 13.09
C GLU A 22 18.43 2.59 14.24
N LYS A 23 19.06 3.03 15.34
CA LYS A 23 19.28 2.19 16.52
C LYS A 23 17.95 1.81 17.19
N ILE A 24 17.05 2.76 17.36
CA ILE A 24 15.74 2.52 18.00
C ILE A 24 14.86 1.65 17.11
N ASP A 25 14.85 1.88 15.80
CA ASP A 25 14.11 1.05 14.85
C ASP A 25 14.60 -0.40 14.90
N SER A 26 15.93 -0.60 14.98
CA SER A 26 16.52 -1.92 15.19
C SER A 26 16.09 -2.58 16.51
N LEU A 27 16.06 -1.82 17.61
CA LEU A 27 15.59 -2.31 18.90
C LEU A 27 14.09 -2.66 18.89
N LEU A 28 13.25 -1.87 18.23
CA LEU A 28 11.83 -2.15 18.08
C LEU A 28 11.60 -3.43 17.26
N VAL A 29 12.40 -3.69 16.22
CA VAL A 29 12.34 -4.97 15.48
C VAL A 29 12.72 -6.16 16.38
N VAL A 30 13.72 -5.99 17.27
CA VAL A 30 14.07 -7.02 18.25
C VAL A 30 12.91 -7.25 19.24
N LEU A 31 12.26 -6.19 19.70
CA LEU A 31 11.10 -6.29 20.59
C LEU A 31 9.91 -6.98 19.89
N ASP A 32 9.58 -6.59 18.66
CA ASP A 32 8.54 -7.22 17.82
C ASP A 32 8.76 -8.73 17.75
N ARG A 33 9.99 -9.14 17.39
CA ARG A 33 10.36 -10.56 17.33
C ARG A 33 10.32 -11.23 18.71
N THR A 34 10.66 -10.52 19.78
CA THR A 34 10.62 -11.05 21.14
C THR A 34 9.18 -11.31 21.57
N ILE A 35 8.24 -10.42 21.23
CA ILE A 35 6.79 -10.61 21.43
C ILE A 35 6.29 -11.82 20.65
N GLU A 36 6.65 -11.96 19.36
CA GLU A 36 6.26 -13.12 18.55
C GLU A 36 6.75 -14.46 19.14
N ASN A 37 7.91 -14.46 19.79
CA ASN A 37 8.51 -15.67 20.40
C ASN A 37 8.12 -15.87 21.88
N THR A 38 7.16 -15.10 22.43
CA THR A 38 6.73 -15.21 23.84
C THR A 38 6.46 -16.67 24.25
N ALA A 39 5.71 -17.41 23.43
CA ALA A 39 5.34 -18.79 23.73
C ALA A 39 6.56 -19.70 23.98
N GLN A 40 7.69 -19.44 23.31
CA GLN A 40 8.93 -20.19 23.51
C GLN A 40 9.52 -19.94 24.90
N TYR A 41 9.56 -18.68 25.35
CA TYR A 41 10.08 -18.31 26.67
C TYR A 41 9.19 -18.87 27.78
N GLU A 42 7.86 -18.79 27.62
CA GLU A 42 6.90 -19.38 28.54
C GLU A 42 7.06 -20.90 28.63
N GLN A 43 7.18 -21.59 27.50
CA GLN A 43 7.35 -23.04 27.48
C GLN A 43 8.65 -23.47 28.17
N ALA A 44 9.72 -22.67 28.07
CA ALA A 44 10.96 -22.93 28.80
C ALA A 44 10.77 -22.80 30.32
N ARG A 45 10.01 -21.80 30.80
CA ARG A 45 9.66 -21.67 32.22
C ARG A 45 8.77 -22.81 32.69
N LEU A 46 7.71 -23.13 31.96
CA LEU A 46 6.81 -24.24 32.28
C LEU A 46 7.56 -25.57 32.39
N LYS A 47 8.52 -25.82 31.50
CA LYS A 47 9.39 -27.01 31.58
C LYS A 47 10.21 -27.06 32.88
N ARG A 48 10.76 -25.94 33.36
CA ARG A 48 11.49 -25.89 34.64
C ARG A 48 10.55 -26.16 35.82
N ILE A 49 9.37 -25.55 35.80
CA ILE A 49 8.33 -25.79 36.81
C ILE A 49 7.95 -27.27 36.86
N ASP A 50 7.72 -27.90 35.70
CA ASP A 50 7.39 -29.31 35.63
C ASP A 50 8.52 -30.19 36.13
N GLN A 51 9.78 -29.85 35.84
CA GLN A 51 10.95 -30.55 36.39
C GLN A 51 11.00 -30.48 37.92
N ILE A 52 10.73 -29.31 38.52
CA ILE A 52 10.69 -29.15 39.98
C ILE A 52 9.55 -30.00 40.58
N LYS A 53 8.37 -29.99 39.95
CA LYS A 53 7.22 -30.80 40.39
C LYS A 53 7.48 -32.31 40.29
N GLU A 54 8.10 -32.77 39.21
CA GLU A 54 8.44 -34.19 39.03
C GLU A 54 9.53 -34.64 40.02
N TYR A 55 10.52 -33.78 40.30
CA TYR A 55 11.50 -34.03 41.35
C TYR A 55 10.84 -34.20 42.72
N PHE A 56 9.81 -33.39 43.03
CA PHE A 56 9.03 -33.52 44.26
C PHE A 56 8.22 -34.83 44.32
N ARG A 57 7.50 -35.17 43.24
CA ARG A 57 6.65 -36.36 43.17
C ARG A 57 7.43 -37.67 43.31
N THR A 58 8.64 -37.72 42.78
CA THR A 58 9.45 -38.94 42.72
C THR A 58 10.24 -39.22 44.00
N ARG A 59 10.26 -38.28 44.96
CA ARG A 59 10.88 -38.49 46.28
C ARG A 59 10.05 -39.44 47.15
N LYS A 60 10.71 -40.49 47.67
CA LYS A 60 10.08 -41.52 48.53
C LYS A 60 9.67 -41.02 49.92
N SER A 61 10.31 -39.95 50.40
CA SER A 61 9.99 -39.28 51.67
C SER A 61 10.42 -37.82 51.56
N THR A 62 9.50 -36.91 51.80
CA THR A 62 9.78 -35.47 51.77
C THR A 62 9.62 -34.93 53.18
N SER A 63 10.71 -34.42 53.76
CA SER A 63 10.60 -33.75 55.07
C SER A 63 9.84 -32.43 54.92
N PRO A 64 9.23 -31.90 55.99
CA PRO A 64 8.59 -30.58 55.93
C PRO A 64 9.54 -29.46 55.50
N SER A 65 10.83 -29.58 55.82
CA SER A 65 11.87 -28.66 55.34
C SER A 65 12.08 -28.76 53.83
N ASP A 66 12.12 -29.97 53.29
CA ASP A 66 12.24 -30.17 51.85
C ASP A 66 11.01 -29.64 51.11
N GLU A 67 9.81 -29.90 51.65
CA GLU A 67 8.56 -29.38 51.09
C GLU A 67 8.57 -27.84 51.07
N TYR A 68 8.99 -27.21 52.18
CA TYR A 68 9.12 -25.76 52.27
C TYR A 68 10.05 -25.19 51.18
N HIS A 69 11.25 -25.76 51.02
CA HIS A 69 12.22 -25.29 50.02
C HIS A 69 11.77 -25.55 48.58
N ILE A 70 11.09 -26.65 48.32
CA ILE A 70 10.56 -26.95 46.98
C ILE A 70 9.42 -26.00 46.62
N ASN A 71 8.49 -25.77 47.55
CA ASN A 71 7.45 -24.76 47.39
C ASN A 71 8.06 -23.37 47.17
N GLN A 72 9.18 -23.07 47.82
CA GLN A 72 9.89 -21.81 47.61
C GLN A 72 10.43 -21.69 46.18
N GLN A 73 11.05 -22.75 45.64
CA GLN A 73 11.50 -22.78 44.24
C GLN A 73 10.33 -22.63 43.26
N LEU A 74 9.20 -23.28 43.54
CA LEU A 74 7.99 -23.15 42.74
C LEU A 74 7.42 -21.73 42.82
N PHE A 75 7.40 -21.13 44.01
CA PHE A 75 7.03 -19.74 44.19
C PHE A 75 7.91 -18.83 43.33
N ASP A 76 9.23 -18.97 43.37
CA ASP A 76 10.16 -18.10 42.65
C ASP A 76 9.92 -18.15 41.12
N GLU A 77 9.59 -19.33 40.56
CA GLU A 77 9.23 -19.45 39.13
C GLU A 77 7.84 -18.89 38.80
N TYR A 78 6.91 -18.91 39.76
CA TYR A 78 5.54 -18.44 39.57
C TYR A 78 5.34 -16.95 39.89
N GLU A 79 6.15 -16.36 40.76
CA GLU A 79 5.98 -15.02 41.32
C GLU A 79 5.82 -13.95 40.23
N ALA A 80 6.62 -14.05 39.16
CA ALA A 80 6.57 -13.14 38.02
C ALA A 80 5.65 -13.61 36.88
N TYR A 81 5.18 -14.87 36.92
CA TYR A 81 4.41 -15.50 35.84
C TYR A 81 2.90 -15.53 36.10
N ILE A 82 2.44 -16.10 37.21
CA ILE A 82 1.01 -16.19 37.53
C ILE A 82 0.80 -16.16 39.05
N CYS A 83 0.09 -15.12 39.49
CA CYS A 83 -0.15 -14.85 40.91
C CYS A 83 -0.80 -16.04 41.64
N ASP A 84 -1.84 -16.65 41.08
CA ASP A 84 -2.63 -17.65 41.79
C ASP A 84 -1.80 -18.88 42.18
N SER A 85 -0.92 -19.34 41.28
CA SER A 85 0.01 -20.44 41.59
C SER A 85 1.05 -20.01 42.62
N ALA A 86 1.62 -18.82 42.51
CA ALA A 86 2.57 -18.32 43.50
C ALA A 86 1.93 -18.23 44.90
N ARG A 87 0.68 -17.74 44.99
CA ARG A 87 -0.10 -17.69 46.23
C ARG A 87 -0.36 -19.06 46.81
N HIS A 88 -0.62 -20.07 45.98
CA HIS A 88 -0.81 -21.44 46.44
C HIS A 88 0.41 -21.95 47.20
N TYR A 89 1.61 -21.88 46.60
CA TYR A 89 2.83 -22.39 47.23
C TYR A 89 3.27 -21.57 48.45
N ILE A 90 3.12 -20.24 48.43
CA ILE A 90 3.51 -19.44 49.60
C ILE A 90 2.56 -19.63 50.79
N ASN A 91 1.25 -19.82 50.54
CA ASN A 91 0.31 -20.16 51.60
C ASN A 91 0.65 -21.52 52.22
N ARG A 92 1.04 -22.50 51.40
CA ARG A 92 1.51 -23.79 51.90
C ARG A 92 2.77 -23.65 52.77
N ASN A 93 3.70 -22.77 52.39
CA ASN A 93 4.87 -22.47 53.21
C ASN A 93 4.53 -21.80 54.55
N ILE A 94 3.53 -20.94 54.58
CA ILE A 94 3.01 -20.37 55.84
C ILE A 94 2.43 -21.47 56.74
N GLU A 95 1.66 -22.41 56.18
CA GLU A 95 1.13 -23.55 56.94
C GLU A 95 2.24 -24.41 57.53
N ILE A 96 3.25 -24.76 56.72
CA ILE A 96 4.40 -25.56 57.17
C ILE A 96 5.14 -24.83 58.30
N ALA A 97 5.43 -23.53 58.12
CA ALA A 97 6.12 -22.75 59.13
C ALA A 97 5.36 -22.69 60.47
N LEU A 98 4.03 -22.55 60.41
CA LEU A 98 3.17 -22.58 61.60
C LEU A 98 3.14 -23.97 62.27
N GLN A 99 3.00 -25.05 61.50
CA GLN A 99 2.97 -26.42 62.02
C GLN A 99 4.27 -26.80 62.74
N HIS A 100 5.40 -26.23 62.31
CA HIS A 100 6.72 -26.50 62.86
C HIS A 100 7.21 -25.43 63.84
N ASN A 101 6.40 -24.41 64.15
CA ASN A 101 6.78 -23.25 64.97
C ASN A 101 8.09 -22.59 64.51
N ASN A 102 8.35 -22.55 63.20
CA ASN A 102 9.54 -21.94 62.62
C ASN A 102 9.24 -20.48 62.26
N GLN A 103 9.65 -19.56 63.13
CA GLN A 103 9.38 -18.13 62.97
C GLN A 103 10.12 -17.51 61.78
N GLU A 104 11.33 -17.98 61.47
CA GLU A 104 12.13 -17.47 60.35
C GLU A 104 11.43 -17.74 59.02
N TRP A 105 10.99 -18.99 58.80
CA TRP A 105 10.22 -19.39 57.64
C TRP A 105 8.86 -18.70 57.56
N LEU A 106 8.21 -18.48 58.71
CA LEU A 106 6.94 -17.77 58.75
C LEU A 106 7.11 -16.32 58.30
N ASN A 107 8.15 -15.65 58.78
CA ASN A 107 8.45 -14.27 58.41
C ASN A 107 8.77 -14.17 56.91
N GLU A 108 9.67 -15.03 56.40
CA GLU A 108 10.03 -15.08 54.98
C GLU A 108 8.80 -15.29 54.08
N ALA A 109 7.95 -16.28 54.41
CA ALA A 109 6.76 -16.57 53.61
C ALA A 109 5.72 -15.45 53.66
N LYS A 110 5.58 -14.77 54.81
CA LYS A 110 4.68 -13.60 54.94
C LYS A 110 5.17 -12.40 54.12
N LEU A 111 6.48 -12.11 54.12
CA LEU A 111 7.07 -11.04 53.30
C LEU A 111 6.78 -11.27 51.80
N LYS A 112 7.09 -12.47 51.32
CA LYS A 112 6.83 -12.90 49.93
C LYS A 112 5.34 -12.83 49.56
N LYS A 113 4.46 -13.23 50.47
CA LYS A 113 3.01 -13.11 50.27
C LYS A 113 2.58 -11.65 50.20
N ALA A 114 3.10 -10.78 51.06
CA ALA A 114 2.76 -9.36 51.05
C ALA A 114 3.18 -8.68 49.73
N SER A 115 4.36 -9.01 49.20
CA SER A 115 4.82 -8.51 47.90
C SER A 115 3.82 -8.85 46.76
N ILE A 116 3.33 -10.09 46.69
CA ILE A 116 2.31 -10.48 45.70
C ILE A 116 0.98 -9.76 45.92
N LEU A 117 0.56 -9.58 47.18
CA LEU A 117 -0.67 -8.82 47.48
C LEU A 117 -0.55 -7.39 46.96
N GLY A 118 0.62 -6.75 47.11
CA GLY A 118 0.93 -5.47 46.50
C GLY A 118 0.75 -5.46 44.99
N LYS A 119 1.48 -6.32 44.27
CA LYS A 119 1.45 -6.39 42.78
C LYS A 119 0.06 -6.69 42.20
N THR A 120 -0.80 -7.37 42.96
CA THR A 120 -2.15 -7.75 42.54
C THR A 120 -3.21 -6.71 42.91
N GLY A 121 -2.85 -5.65 43.63
CA GLY A 121 -3.78 -4.58 44.05
C GLY A 121 -4.53 -4.85 45.35
N LEU A 122 -4.09 -5.80 46.18
CA LEU A 122 -4.60 -6.06 47.53
C LEU A 122 -3.75 -5.30 48.56
N TYR A 123 -3.68 -3.98 48.39
CA TYR A 123 -2.75 -3.12 49.13
C TYR A 123 -3.02 -3.14 50.65
N ALA A 124 -4.28 -3.02 51.05
CA ALA A 124 -4.67 -3.00 52.47
C ALA A 124 -4.33 -4.33 53.16
N GLU A 125 -4.58 -5.46 52.50
CA GLU A 125 -4.25 -6.79 52.99
C GLU A 125 -2.74 -7.02 53.05
N GLY A 126 -1.98 -6.54 52.06
CA GLY A 126 -0.52 -6.57 52.05
C GLY A 126 0.09 -5.79 53.22
N VAL A 127 -0.35 -4.55 53.40
CA VAL A 127 0.06 -3.69 54.54
C VAL A 127 -0.30 -4.32 55.88
N ALA A 128 -1.52 -4.85 56.02
CA ALA A 128 -1.94 -5.51 57.25
C ALA A 128 -1.09 -6.76 57.54
N LEU A 129 -0.73 -7.54 56.52
CA LEU A 129 0.13 -8.71 56.66
C LEU A 129 1.53 -8.32 57.12
N LEU A 130 2.14 -7.29 56.52
CA LEU A 130 3.44 -6.77 56.96
C LEU A 130 3.38 -6.30 58.41
N LYS A 131 2.39 -5.47 58.77
CA LYS A 131 2.21 -5.00 60.16
C LYS A 131 2.01 -6.12 61.19
N SER A 132 1.67 -7.34 60.76
CA SER A 132 1.56 -8.52 61.64
C SER A 132 2.91 -9.17 61.99
N ILE A 133 4.00 -8.75 61.34
CA ILE A 133 5.36 -9.27 61.56
C ILE A 133 6.02 -8.43 62.66
N ASP A 134 6.63 -9.08 63.65
CA ASP A 134 7.45 -8.38 64.64
C ASP A 134 8.81 -8.04 64.02
N SER A 135 8.98 -6.79 63.60
CA SER A 135 10.20 -6.32 62.91
C SER A 135 11.47 -6.46 63.76
N LYS A 136 11.35 -6.56 65.08
CA LYS A 136 12.50 -6.74 65.99
C LYS A 136 13.10 -8.15 65.92
N GLN A 137 12.35 -9.11 65.38
CA GLN A 137 12.77 -10.50 65.25
C GLN A 137 13.29 -10.83 63.84
N LEU A 138 13.27 -9.86 62.93
CA LEU A 138 13.77 -10.06 61.58
C LEU A 138 15.29 -10.04 61.55
N SER A 139 15.88 -10.91 60.72
CA SER A 139 17.28 -10.76 60.34
C SER A 139 17.46 -9.44 59.58
N ARG A 140 18.71 -8.96 59.45
CA ARG A 140 19.00 -7.72 58.71
C ARG A 140 18.44 -7.78 57.28
N ASP A 141 18.62 -8.89 56.58
CA ASP A 141 18.16 -9.05 55.20
C ASP A 141 16.62 -9.09 55.12
N GLN A 142 15.96 -9.76 56.06
CA GLN A 142 14.50 -9.77 56.15
C GLN A 142 13.93 -8.39 56.48
N LEU A 143 14.63 -7.60 57.30
CA LEU A 143 14.21 -6.25 57.67
C LEU A 143 14.35 -5.28 56.48
N ILE A 144 15.39 -5.43 55.65
CA ILE A 144 15.51 -4.69 54.38
C ILE A 144 14.34 -5.05 53.46
N GLU A 145 14.07 -6.33 53.25
CA GLU A 145 12.96 -6.80 52.42
C GLU A 145 11.60 -6.32 52.94
N TYR A 146 11.42 -6.28 54.26
CA TYR A 146 10.24 -5.75 54.93
C TYR A 146 9.97 -4.29 54.57
N TYR A 147 11.00 -3.44 54.60
CA TYR A 147 10.86 -2.02 54.23
C TYR A 147 10.68 -1.83 52.72
N ILE A 148 11.40 -2.58 51.88
CA ILE A 148 11.20 -2.56 50.43
C ILE A 148 9.77 -2.97 50.08
N THR A 149 9.22 -4.02 50.70
CA THR A 149 7.86 -4.47 50.42
C THR A 149 6.81 -3.41 50.80
N PHE A 150 7.03 -2.66 51.89
CA PHE A 150 6.19 -1.50 52.20
C PHE A 150 6.31 -0.40 51.15
N GLU A 151 7.54 -0.02 50.79
CA GLU A 151 7.82 0.98 49.77
C GLU A 151 7.10 0.65 48.45
N ASP A 152 7.23 -0.58 47.97
CA ASP A 152 6.58 -1.07 46.75
C ASP A 152 5.05 -1.01 46.84
N ILE A 153 4.45 -1.48 47.95
CA ILE A 153 3.00 -1.44 48.12
C ILE A 153 2.50 0.00 48.08
N TYR A 154 3.16 0.92 48.78
CA TYR A 154 2.76 2.33 48.77
C TYR A 154 3.02 3.01 47.43
N LEU A 155 4.03 2.59 46.66
CA LEU A 155 4.24 3.02 45.28
C LEU A 155 3.05 2.63 44.41
N TYR A 156 2.66 1.35 44.41
CA TYR A 156 1.51 0.89 43.65
C TYR A 156 0.20 1.55 44.10
N HIS A 157 0.07 1.81 45.40
CA HIS A 157 -1.09 2.50 45.94
C HIS A 157 -1.17 3.95 45.48
N ALA A 158 -0.05 4.66 45.46
CA ALA A 158 0.07 6.02 44.92
C ALA A 158 -0.18 6.07 43.41
N GLU A 159 0.33 5.10 42.64
CA GLU A 159 0.04 4.97 41.21
C GLU A 159 -1.44 4.71 40.94
N TYR A 160 -2.09 3.91 41.79
CA TYR A 160 -3.53 3.63 41.66
C TYR A 160 -4.39 4.85 41.98
N ALA A 161 -4.00 5.60 43.01
CA ALA A 161 -4.65 6.83 43.45
C ALA A 161 -4.18 8.07 42.65
N MET A 162 -3.59 7.90 41.47
CA MET A 162 -3.15 9.03 40.63
C MET A 162 -4.33 9.96 40.35
N ASP A 163 -4.09 11.27 40.54
CA ASP A 163 -5.08 12.36 40.45
C ASP A 163 -6.13 12.41 41.56
N ASP A 164 -5.99 11.60 42.61
CA ASP A 164 -6.83 11.60 43.81
C ASP A 164 -6.15 12.30 45.00
N GLU A 165 -6.93 12.83 45.94
CA GLU A 165 -6.43 13.51 47.14
C GLU A 165 -5.57 12.60 48.03
N TYR A 166 -5.81 11.29 48.02
CA TYR A 166 -5.06 10.32 48.83
C TYR A 166 -3.65 10.00 48.29
N GLN A 167 -3.31 10.39 47.06
CA GLN A 167 -2.01 10.08 46.45
C GLN A 167 -0.84 10.54 47.32
N ILE A 168 -0.95 11.74 47.88
CA ILE A 168 0.10 12.38 48.69
C ILE A 168 0.37 11.56 49.96
N GLU A 169 -0.66 11.01 50.60
CA GLU A 169 -0.50 10.18 51.81
C GLU A 169 0.28 8.90 51.49
N TYR A 170 0.00 8.24 50.36
CA TYR A 170 0.71 7.04 49.96
C TYR A 170 2.17 7.34 49.58
N LEU A 171 2.43 8.44 48.89
CA LEU A 171 3.79 8.89 48.60
C LEU A 171 4.58 9.19 49.88
N ASN A 172 3.97 9.86 50.87
CA ASN A 172 4.64 10.13 52.15
C ASN A 172 5.04 8.83 52.87
N ASN A 173 4.17 7.82 52.88
CA ASN A 173 4.50 6.52 53.45
C ASN A 173 5.63 5.84 52.67
N LEU A 174 5.59 5.86 51.33
CA LEU A 174 6.67 5.37 50.48
C LEU A 174 8.02 5.98 50.90
N TYR A 175 8.11 7.31 51.05
CA TYR A 175 9.36 7.99 51.42
C TYR A 175 9.89 7.57 52.79
N ILE A 176 9.01 7.41 53.78
CA ILE A 176 9.40 6.93 55.12
C ILE A 176 10.08 5.55 55.05
N TYR A 177 9.53 4.64 54.25
CA TYR A 177 10.10 3.31 54.10
C TYR A 177 11.37 3.32 53.24
N ARG A 178 11.42 4.13 52.18
CA ARG A 178 12.64 4.34 51.39
C ARG A 178 13.79 4.86 52.24
N ASP A 179 13.54 5.83 53.12
CA ASP A 179 14.56 6.34 54.06
C ASP A 179 15.11 5.22 54.95
N SER A 180 14.23 4.31 55.40
CA SER A 180 14.62 3.15 56.20
C SER A 180 15.47 2.16 55.40
N VAL A 181 15.16 1.93 54.13
CA VAL A 181 15.97 1.10 53.22
C VAL A 181 17.35 1.72 53.04
N LEU A 182 17.43 3.02 52.70
CA LEU A 182 18.68 3.73 52.41
C LEU A 182 19.64 3.78 53.62
N GLN A 183 19.12 3.79 54.85
CA GLN A 183 19.95 3.71 56.07
C GLN A 183 20.58 2.32 56.28
N MET A 184 20.05 1.28 55.65
CA MET A 184 20.44 -0.11 55.90
C MET A 184 21.29 -0.73 54.80
N VAL A 185 21.06 -0.35 53.54
CA VAL A 185 21.71 -0.95 52.36
C VAL A 185 23.09 -0.35 52.13
N GLU A 186 24.00 -1.15 51.58
CA GLU A 186 25.37 -0.71 51.28
C GLU A 186 25.40 0.20 50.04
N GLU A 187 26.17 1.29 50.09
CA GLU A 187 26.35 2.18 48.95
C GLU A 187 26.84 1.42 47.72
N GLY A 188 26.20 1.66 46.57
CA GLY A 188 26.52 0.99 45.31
C GLY A 188 26.01 -0.45 45.18
N SER A 189 25.34 -1.00 46.20
CA SER A 189 24.56 -2.24 46.06
C SER A 189 23.34 -2.04 45.15
N TYR A 190 22.76 -3.14 44.63
CA TYR A 190 21.56 -3.09 43.79
C TYR A 190 20.42 -2.33 44.48
N GLN A 191 20.12 -2.70 45.73
CA GLN A 191 19.04 -2.11 46.53
C GLN A 191 19.28 -0.62 46.78
N TYR A 192 20.53 -0.21 47.03
CA TYR A 192 20.88 1.20 47.17
C TYR A 192 20.60 1.99 45.88
N VAL A 193 21.06 1.48 44.73
CA VAL A 193 20.92 2.18 43.46
C VAL A 193 19.45 2.36 43.07
N ILE A 194 18.62 1.32 43.20
CA ILE A 194 17.19 1.41 42.83
C ILE A 194 16.38 2.28 43.80
N ALA A 195 16.77 2.37 45.07
CA ALA A 195 16.09 3.20 46.07
C ALA A 195 16.55 4.67 46.01
N TYR A 196 17.84 4.92 45.78
CA TYR A 196 18.42 6.26 45.85
C TYR A 196 18.25 7.07 44.56
N THR A 197 18.23 6.42 43.40
CA THR A 197 18.13 7.13 42.12
C THR A 197 16.79 7.85 41.91
N PRO A 198 15.62 7.32 42.33
CA PRO A 198 14.38 8.09 42.31
C PRO A 198 14.39 9.23 43.35
N GLU A 199 15.07 9.07 44.49
CA GLU A 199 15.26 10.12 45.49
C GLU A 199 16.07 11.30 44.93
N LEU A 200 17.18 11.01 44.20
CA LEU A 200 17.95 12.03 43.49
C LEU A 200 17.09 12.82 42.49
N LEU A 201 16.23 12.14 41.73
CA LEU A 201 15.31 12.81 40.81
C LEU A 201 14.37 13.79 41.55
N GLN A 202 13.84 13.41 42.71
CA GLN A 202 12.96 14.28 43.51
C GLN A 202 13.67 15.50 44.07
N GLN A 203 14.96 15.37 44.37
CA GLN A 203 15.83 16.48 44.77
C GLN A 203 16.22 17.39 43.59
N GLY A 204 15.71 17.14 42.37
CA GLY A 204 16.06 17.89 41.17
C GLY A 204 17.41 17.48 40.57
N ARG A 205 18.00 16.37 41.01
CA ARG A 205 19.33 15.88 40.62
C ARG A 205 19.24 14.73 39.61
N GLY A 206 18.39 14.90 38.60
CA GLY A 206 18.10 13.85 37.61
C GLY A 206 19.32 13.37 36.81
N GLU A 207 20.24 14.27 36.45
CA GLU A 207 21.46 13.89 35.71
C GLU A 207 22.41 13.01 36.55
N GLU A 208 22.53 13.28 37.85
CA GLU A 208 23.32 12.44 38.76
C GLU A 208 22.69 11.04 38.91
N ALA A 209 21.36 10.98 38.93
CA ALA A 209 20.63 9.71 38.96
C ALA A 209 20.85 8.89 37.67
N ILE A 210 20.85 9.56 36.51
CA ILE A 210 21.14 8.95 35.21
C ILE A 210 22.56 8.39 35.19
N GLU A 211 23.57 9.17 35.59
CA GLU A 211 24.96 8.73 35.61
C GLU A 211 25.13 7.48 36.49
N MET A 212 24.57 7.51 37.71
CA MET A 212 24.62 6.38 38.63
C MET A 212 23.99 5.12 38.03
N LEU A 213 22.81 5.23 37.43
CA LEU A 213 22.11 4.10 36.82
C LEU A 213 22.79 3.59 35.55
N GLU A 214 23.29 4.46 34.67
CA GLU A 214 23.98 4.02 33.45
C GLU A 214 25.28 3.27 33.77
N VAL A 215 26.04 3.72 34.78
CA VAL A 215 27.22 3.00 35.28
C VAL A 215 26.84 1.66 35.89
N TYR A 216 25.75 1.60 36.67
CA TYR A 216 25.31 0.35 37.29
C TYR A 216 24.76 -0.63 36.25
N HIS A 217 23.99 -0.14 35.28
CA HIS A 217 23.40 -0.90 34.18
C HIS A 217 24.43 -1.71 33.39
N GLN A 218 25.62 -1.14 33.16
CA GLN A 218 26.70 -1.84 32.43
C GLN A 218 27.22 -3.10 33.13
N LYS A 219 26.96 -3.26 34.43
CA LYS A 219 27.35 -4.43 35.21
C LYS A 219 26.32 -5.57 35.15
N LEU A 220 25.11 -5.28 34.66
CA LEU A 220 24.00 -6.22 34.66
C LEU A 220 23.96 -7.05 33.39
N SER A 221 23.67 -8.34 33.54
CA SER A 221 23.42 -9.20 32.39
C SER A 221 22.07 -8.86 31.76
N PRO A 222 21.99 -8.76 30.43
CA PRO A 222 20.71 -8.66 29.73
C PRO A 222 19.76 -9.80 30.12
N ASP A 223 18.45 -9.56 30.00
CA ASP A 223 17.38 -10.54 30.26
C ASP A 223 17.26 -11.02 31.72
N THR A 224 17.86 -10.30 32.67
CA THR A 224 17.67 -10.52 34.12
C THR A 224 16.60 -9.58 34.68
N ARG A 225 16.01 -9.96 35.82
CA ARG A 225 15.01 -9.12 36.53
C ARG A 225 15.62 -7.77 36.94
N ASP A 226 16.83 -7.78 37.49
CA ASP A 226 17.54 -6.57 37.91
C ASP A 226 17.80 -5.62 36.73
N TYR A 227 18.15 -6.19 35.56
CA TYR A 227 18.30 -5.41 34.32
C TYR A 227 16.98 -4.76 33.91
N ALA A 228 15.87 -5.50 33.95
CA ALA A 228 14.55 -4.99 33.57
C ALA A 228 14.12 -3.82 34.47
N VAL A 229 14.34 -3.93 35.79
CA VAL A 229 14.03 -2.89 36.79
C VAL A 229 14.92 -1.66 36.60
N VAL A 230 16.24 -1.83 36.49
CA VAL A 230 17.16 -0.69 36.31
C VAL A 230 16.87 0.06 35.01
N THR A 231 16.55 -0.66 33.94
CA THR A 231 16.17 -0.02 32.67
C THR A 231 14.80 0.65 32.73
N SER A 232 13.82 0.13 33.49
CA SER A 232 12.55 0.83 33.70
C SER A 232 12.72 2.11 34.53
N ILE A 233 13.59 2.11 35.54
CA ILE A 233 13.90 3.32 36.33
C ILE A 233 14.61 4.34 35.44
N LEU A 234 15.61 3.93 34.64
CA LEU A 234 16.26 4.83 33.66
C LEU A 234 15.23 5.47 32.72
N ALA A 235 14.31 4.68 32.18
CA ALA A 235 13.24 5.20 31.33
C ALA A 235 12.38 6.26 32.05
N PHE A 236 11.99 6.01 33.30
CA PHE A 236 11.23 6.97 34.11
C PHE A 236 12.01 8.27 34.38
N ILE A 237 13.30 8.17 34.67
CA ILE A 237 14.14 9.35 34.90
C ILE A 237 14.32 10.14 33.59
N TYR A 238 14.58 9.48 32.47
CA TYR A 238 14.66 10.15 31.17
C TYR A 238 13.35 10.80 30.72
N GLN A 239 12.21 10.19 31.05
CA GLN A 239 10.90 10.82 30.87
C GLN A 239 10.83 12.15 31.65
N SER A 240 11.24 12.10 32.92
CA SER A 240 11.18 13.25 33.84
C SER A 240 12.16 14.35 33.49
N THR A 241 13.30 14.02 32.85
CA THR A 241 14.30 15.01 32.37
C THR A 241 14.07 15.43 30.91
N GLY A 242 13.01 14.95 30.25
CA GLY A 242 12.63 15.35 28.89
C GLY A 242 13.44 14.71 27.76
N GLN A 243 14.22 13.66 28.05
CA GLN A 243 15.04 12.95 27.06
C GLN A 243 14.28 11.78 26.41
N ARG A 244 13.31 12.11 25.55
CA ARG A 244 12.32 11.18 24.98
C ARG A 244 12.91 9.98 24.22
N GLU A 245 13.96 10.18 23.42
CA GLU A 245 14.59 9.07 22.67
C GLU A 245 15.28 8.06 23.60
N LYS A 246 15.92 8.55 24.67
CA LYS A 246 16.52 7.70 25.70
C LYS A 246 15.47 6.97 26.53
N GLN A 247 14.39 7.65 26.91
CA GLN A 247 13.22 7.01 27.53
C GLN A 247 12.75 5.82 26.69
N LYS A 248 12.53 6.02 25.39
CA LYS A 248 12.11 4.98 24.44
C LYS A 248 13.11 3.82 24.37
N GLU A 249 14.39 4.11 24.22
CA GLU A 249 15.45 3.08 24.19
C GLU A 249 15.38 2.18 25.44
N TYR A 250 15.27 2.77 26.63
CA TYR A 250 15.28 2.03 27.88
C TYR A 250 13.95 1.33 28.18
N LEU A 251 12.81 1.88 27.75
CA LEU A 251 11.52 1.16 27.75
C LEU A 251 11.58 -0.10 26.90
N ILE A 252 12.17 -0.03 25.70
CA ILE A 252 12.33 -1.18 24.81
C ILE A 252 13.22 -2.26 25.47
N LYS A 253 14.36 -1.88 26.04
CA LYS A 253 15.27 -2.80 26.74
C LYS A 253 14.58 -3.49 27.93
N SER A 254 13.85 -2.73 28.73
CA SER A 254 13.10 -3.25 29.88
C SER A 254 12.02 -4.23 29.42
N ALA A 255 11.22 -3.87 28.40
CA ALA A 255 10.17 -4.73 27.86
C ALA A 255 10.73 -6.04 27.26
N ILE A 256 11.87 -6.00 26.56
CA ILE A 256 12.54 -7.20 26.04
C ILE A 256 12.95 -8.12 27.20
N ALA A 257 13.59 -7.57 28.23
CA ALA A 257 14.03 -8.33 29.39
C ALA A 257 12.85 -8.94 30.15
N ASP A 258 11.76 -8.20 30.34
CA ASP A 258 10.53 -8.69 30.97
C ASP A 258 9.91 -9.85 30.17
N ILE A 259 9.76 -9.72 28.85
CA ILE A 259 9.15 -10.79 28.02
C ILE A 259 10.02 -12.06 28.04
N ARG A 260 11.34 -11.93 27.91
CA ARG A 260 12.27 -13.08 27.96
C ARG A 260 12.33 -13.70 29.35
N GLY A 261 12.26 -12.87 30.39
CA GLY A 261 12.12 -13.24 31.79
C GLY A 261 10.71 -13.71 32.16
N VAL A 262 9.76 -13.73 31.21
CA VAL A 262 8.36 -14.13 31.40
C VAL A 262 7.70 -13.39 32.58
N VAL A 263 8.02 -12.10 32.72
CA VAL A 263 7.46 -11.19 33.73
C VAL A 263 6.16 -10.61 33.17
N LYS A 264 5.04 -10.89 33.83
CA LYS A 264 3.69 -10.55 33.32
C LYS A 264 3.16 -9.20 33.78
N GLU A 265 3.81 -8.53 34.73
CA GLU A 265 3.42 -7.17 35.11
C GLU A 265 3.78 -6.16 34.00
N ASN A 266 4.84 -6.42 33.24
CA ASN A 266 5.39 -5.70 32.07
C ASN A 266 4.85 -4.28 31.84
N ASN A 267 5.17 -3.38 32.77
CA ASN A 267 4.72 -1.99 32.72
C ASN A 267 5.42 -1.20 31.60
N SER A 268 6.67 -1.55 31.29
CA SER A 268 7.47 -0.89 30.26
C SER A 268 6.86 -1.02 28.86
N LEU A 269 6.26 -2.17 28.53
CA LEU A 269 5.59 -2.36 27.24
C LEU A 269 4.34 -1.48 27.09
N ARG A 270 3.57 -1.30 28.17
CA ARG A 270 2.42 -0.37 28.21
C ARG A 270 2.87 1.07 27.97
N ALA A 271 3.86 1.53 28.74
CA ALA A 271 4.37 2.90 28.62
C ALA A 271 4.98 3.16 27.23
N LEU A 272 5.65 2.17 26.65
CA LEU A 272 6.16 2.26 25.27
C LEU A 272 5.02 2.37 24.26
N ALA A 273 3.92 1.62 24.43
CA ALA A 273 2.76 1.70 23.55
C ALA A 273 2.14 3.10 23.54
N GLU A 274 2.04 3.76 24.70
CA GLU A 274 1.58 5.15 24.81
C GLU A 274 2.51 6.12 24.07
N LEU A 275 3.82 5.96 24.25
CA LEU A 275 4.83 6.77 23.56
C LEU A 275 4.75 6.60 22.02
N LEU A 276 4.61 5.36 21.56
CA LEU A 276 4.50 5.04 20.13
C LEU A 276 3.19 5.55 19.52
N TYR A 277 2.10 5.56 20.29
CA TYR A 277 0.84 6.17 19.88
C TYR A 277 1.00 7.68 19.65
N GLU A 278 1.65 8.39 20.57
CA GLU A 278 1.95 9.81 20.43
C GLU A 278 2.84 10.11 19.21
N GLU A 279 3.73 9.17 18.85
CA GLU A 279 4.60 9.25 17.68
C GLU A 279 3.93 8.81 16.37
N GLY A 280 2.66 8.40 16.41
CA GLY A 280 1.90 7.95 15.24
C GLY A 280 2.24 6.54 14.76
N GLN A 281 3.01 5.75 15.51
CA GLN A 281 3.27 4.34 15.24
C GLN A 281 2.10 3.46 15.70
N LEU A 282 0.90 3.71 15.15
CA LEU A 282 -0.38 3.18 15.65
C LEU A 282 -0.44 1.65 15.68
N GLN A 283 0.11 0.97 14.67
CA GLN A 283 0.12 -0.49 14.63
C GLN A 283 0.90 -1.10 15.81
N ARG A 284 2.13 -0.61 16.07
CA ARG A 284 2.94 -1.11 17.19
C ARG A 284 2.32 -0.75 18.53
N ALA A 285 1.83 0.48 18.66
CA ALA A 285 1.12 0.92 19.86
C ALA A 285 -0.06 -0.01 20.19
N ASP A 286 -0.88 -0.36 19.19
CA ASP A 286 -2.02 -1.27 19.35
C ASP A 286 -1.57 -2.67 19.81
N VAL A 287 -0.60 -3.26 19.11
CA VAL A 287 -0.07 -4.60 19.43
C VAL A 287 0.54 -4.63 20.84
N TYR A 288 1.36 -3.65 21.19
CA TYR A 288 2.06 -3.59 22.47
C TYR A 288 1.09 -3.36 23.63
N MET A 289 0.10 -2.48 23.45
CA MET A 289 -0.92 -2.22 24.47
C MET A 289 -1.80 -3.46 24.71
N LYS A 290 -2.26 -4.12 23.65
CA LYS A 290 -3.04 -5.37 23.76
C LYS A 290 -2.25 -6.45 24.48
N ARG A 291 -0.98 -6.62 24.10
CA ARG A 291 -0.10 -7.59 24.73
C ARG A 291 0.11 -7.32 26.22
N SER A 292 0.35 -6.06 26.60
CA SER A 292 0.49 -5.68 28.01
C SER A 292 -0.81 -5.93 28.80
N MET A 293 -1.97 -5.65 28.20
CA MET A 293 -3.27 -5.94 28.82
C MET A 293 -3.53 -7.45 28.96
N GLU A 294 -3.16 -8.27 27.97
CA GLU A 294 -3.23 -9.73 28.07
C GLU A 294 -2.36 -10.26 29.22
N ASP A 295 -1.13 -9.76 29.35
CA ASP A 295 -0.21 -10.15 30.41
C ASP A 295 -0.74 -9.73 31.80
N ALA A 296 -1.26 -8.50 31.94
CA ALA A 296 -1.89 -8.02 33.17
C ALA A 296 -3.11 -8.85 33.57
N ASN A 297 -3.97 -9.22 32.62
CA ASN A 297 -5.12 -10.09 32.85
C ASN A 297 -4.71 -11.50 33.26
N PHE A 298 -3.72 -12.09 32.59
CA PHE A 298 -3.20 -13.40 32.92
C PHE A 298 -2.59 -13.45 34.33
N TYR A 299 -1.84 -12.41 34.70
CA TYR A 299 -1.22 -12.31 36.03
C TYR A 299 -2.21 -11.94 37.13
N ASN A 300 -3.33 -11.30 36.81
CA ASN A 300 -4.26 -10.64 37.74
C ASN A 300 -3.69 -9.35 38.38
N ALA A 301 -2.95 -8.55 37.59
CA ALA A 301 -2.43 -7.24 37.98
C ALA A 301 -3.49 -6.14 37.81
N ARG A 302 -4.28 -5.87 38.85
CA ARG A 302 -5.41 -4.91 38.80
C ARG A 302 -5.01 -3.50 38.36
N LEU A 303 -3.95 -2.95 38.95
CA LEU A 303 -3.43 -1.62 38.60
C LEU A 303 -3.10 -1.51 37.11
N ARG A 304 -2.34 -2.48 36.59
CA ARG A 304 -1.91 -2.52 35.19
C ARG A 304 -3.11 -2.64 34.24
N ASN A 305 -4.12 -3.43 34.61
CA ASN A 305 -5.38 -3.51 33.87
C ASN A 305 -6.12 -2.17 33.81
N VAL A 306 -6.21 -1.44 34.93
CA VAL A 306 -6.83 -0.10 34.95
C VAL A 306 -6.06 0.86 34.05
N GLN A 307 -4.72 0.89 34.14
CA GLN A 307 -3.87 1.75 33.32
C GLN A 307 -4.03 1.45 31.82
N ALA A 308 -3.93 0.18 31.42
CA ALA A 308 -4.08 -0.23 30.01
C ALA A 308 -5.49 0.05 29.47
N SER A 309 -6.53 -0.18 30.26
CA SER A 309 -7.93 0.02 29.84
C SER A 309 -8.28 1.49 29.54
N ARG A 310 -7.53 2.45 30.11
CA ARG A 310 -7.72 3.88 29.80
C ARG A 310 -7.28 4.23 28.38
N MET A 311 -6.15 3.67 27.93
CA MET A 311 -5.53 4.03 26.65
C MET A 311 -5.85 3.07 25.51
N LEU A 312 -6.11 1.79 25.80
CA LEU A 312 -6.36 0.79 24.75
C LEU A 312 -7.49 1.17 23.79
N PRO A 313 -8.69 1.62 24.23
CA PRO A 313 -9.76 1.99 23.29
C PRO A 313 -9.38 3.15 22.38
N VAL A 314 -8.57 4.09 22.87
CA VAL A 314 -8.10 5.25 22.11
C VAL A 314 -7.12 4.80 21.01
N ILE A 315 -6.15 3.96 21.38
CA ILE A 315 -5.15 3.42 20.46
C ILE A 315 -5.81 2.51 19.42
N ASP A 316 -6.65 1.57 19.84
CA ASP A 316 -7.33 0.63 18.94
C ASP A 316 -8.23 1.39 17.96
N HIS A 317 -9.03 2.35 18.43
CA HIS A 317 -9.85 3.17 17.55
C HIS A 317 -9.02 3.95 16.52
N ALA A 318 -7.92 4.60 16.95
CA ALA A 318 -7.04 5.33 16.04
C ALA A 318 -6.45 4.41 14.97
N TYR A 319 -5.98 3.22 15.36
CA TYR A 319 -5.44 2.22 14.45
C TYR A 319 -6.51 1.70 13.47
N GLN A 320 -7.73 1.40 13.94
CA GLN A 320 -8.81 0.95 13.05
C GLN A 320 -9.18 2.01 12.02
N VAL A 321 -9.26 3.28 12.42
CA VAL A 321 -9.56 4.38 11.49
C VAL A 321 -8.48 4.53 10.42
N GLU A 322 -7.20 4.48 10.80
CA GLU A 322 -6.09 4.53 9.85
C GLU A 322 -6.10 3.33 8.89
N LYS A 323 -6.30 2.13 9.42
CA LYS A 323 -6.41 0.90 8.64
C LYS A 323 -7.57 0.97 7.64
N GLN A 324 -8.73 1.47 8.04
CA GLN A 324 -9.89 1.65 7.15
C GLN A 324 -9.58 2.64 6.03
N LYS A 325 -8.92 3.78 6.34
CA LYS A 325 -8.50 4.75 5.32
C LYS A 325 -7.55 4.11 4.30
N HIS A 326 -6.54 3.37 4.76
CA HIS A 326 -5.63 2.65 3.85
C HIS A 326 -6.36 1.63 2.98
N GLN A 327 -7.29 0.86 3.55
CA GLN A 327 -8.11 -0.09 2.80
C GLN A 327 -8.96 0.60 1.73
N GLN A 328 -9.58 1.75 2.04
CA GLN A 328 -10.36 2.54 1.08
C GLN A 328 -9.48 3.05 -0.06
N VAL A 329 -8.31 3.60 0.24
CA VAL A 329 -7.35 4.06 -0.77
C VAL A 329 -6.91 2.91 -1.68
N LEU A 330 -6.62 1.75 -1.09
CA LEU A 330 -6.24 0.54 -1.85
C LEU A 330 -7.38 0.06 -2.75
N GLN A 331 -8.63 0.09 -2.27
CA GLN A 331 -9.81 -0.23 -3.08
C GLN A 331 -9.99 0.75 -4.24
N ILE A 332 -9.82 2.06 -4.02
CA ILE A 332 -9.87 3.06 -5.08
C ILE A 332 -8.80 2.79 -6.15
N PHE A 333 -7.55 2.53 -5.73
CA PHE A 333 -6.47 2.17 -6.65
C PHE A 333 -6.79 0.91 -7.46
N LEU A 334 -7.39 -0.11 -6.83
CA LEU A 334 -7.78 -1.34 -7.49
C LEU A 334 -8.87 -1.09 -8.55
N VAL A 335 -9.88 -0.27 -8.24
CA VAL A 335 -10.94 0.11 -9.20
C VAL A 335 -10.36 0.89 -10.37
N VAL A 336 -9.53 1.90 -10.11
CA VAL A 336 -8.90 2.72 -11.17
C VAL A 336 -8.03 1.87 -12.08
N THR A 337 -7.20 0.99 -11.50
CA THR A 337 -6.32 0.09 -12.26
C THR A 337 -7.14 -0.90 -13.09
N SER A 338 -8.26 -1.39 -12.56
CA SER A 338 -9.18 -2.27 -13.30
C SER A 338 -9.86 -1.56 -14.49
N LEU A 339 -10.26 -0.30 -14.32
CA LEU A 339 -10.83 0.50 -15.41
C LEU A 339 -9.79 0.81 -16.50
N LEU A 340 -8.56 1.18 -16.10
CA LEU A 340 -7.45 1.43 -17.02
C LEU A 340 -7.08 0.18 -17.83
N THR A 341 -7.00 -0.98 -17.18
CA THR A 341 -6.72 -2.25 -17.87
C THR A 341 -7.84 -2.63 -18.84
N LEU A 342 -9.11 -2.43 -18.47
CA LEU A 342 -10.24 -2.62 -19.39
C LEU A 342 -10.20 -1.66 -20.57
N PHE A 343 -9.93 -0.37 -20.33
CA PHE A 343 -9.80 0.64 -21.39
C PHE A 343 -8.68 0.28 -22.37
N LEU A 344 -7.53 -0.15 -21.85
CA LEU A 344 -6.40 -0.59 -22.66
C LEU A 344 -6.79 -1.82 -23.51
N ALA A 345 -7.48 -2.79 -22.93
CA ALA A 345 -7.97 -3.96 -23.67
C ALA A 345 -8.93 -3.55 -24.80
N CYS A 346 -9.86 -2.63 -24.55
CA CYS A 346 -10.76 -2.08 -25.56
C CYS A 346 -10.00 -1.33 -26.67
N ALA A 347 -9.00 -0.52 -26.31
CA ALA A 347 -8.17 0.20 -27.28
C ALA A 347 -7.37 -0.76 -28.17
N VAL A 348 -6.75 -1.78 -27.58
CA VAL A 348 -6.05 -2.84 -28.33
C VAL A 348 -7.01 -3.57 -29.26
N TRP A 349 -8.18 -3.97 -28.77
CA TRP A 349 -9.21 -4.61 -29.60
C TRP A 349 -9.67 -3.71 -30.75
N TYR A 350 -9.88 -2.42 -30.48
CA TYR A 350 -10.25 -1.42 -31.47
C TYR A 350 -9.17 -1.27 -32.56
N VAL A 351 -7.90 -1.17 -32.18
CA VAL A 351 -6.77 -1.09 -33.11
C VAL A 351 -6.72 -2.34 -33.99
N ILE A 352 -6.83 -3.54 -33.41
CA ILE A 352 -6.85 -4.80 -34.16
C ILE A 352 -8.01 -4.80 -35.18
N ARG A 353 -9.20 -4.33 -34.77
CA ARG A 353 -10.36 -4.23 -35.65
C ARG A 353 -10.14 -3.21 -36.78
N GLN A 354 -9.54 -2.06 -36.47
CA GLN A 354 -9.25 -1.01 -37.44
C GLN A 354 -8.23 -1.48 -38.48
N VAL A 355 -7.16 -2.17 -38.05
CA VAL A 355 -6.16 -2.77 -38.94
C VAL A 355 -6.81 -3.80 -39.87
N LYS A 356 -7.69 -4.68 -39.34
CA LYS A 356 -8.44 -5.64 -40.17
C LYS A 356 -9.36 -4.95 -41.18
N LYS A 357 -10.02 -3.84 -40.81
CA LYS A 357 -10.87 -3.06 -41.73
C LYS A 357 -10.04 -2.40 -42.83
N LEU A 358 -8.90 -1.82 -42.47
CA LEU A 358 -7.99 -1.18 -43.41
C LEU A 358 -7.41 -2.20 -44.41
N ALA A 359 -7.10 -3.41 -43.95
CA ALA A 359 -6.66 -4.50 -44.82
C ALA A 359 -7.71 -4.86 -45.89
N ARG A 360 -8.99 -4.96 -45.50
CA ARG A 360 -10.08 -5.20 -46.47
C ARG A 360 -10.26 -4.06 -47.46
N ALA A 361 -10.30 -2.81 -46.98
CA ALA A 361 -10.44 -1.65 -47.85
C ALA A 361 -9.28 -1.52 -48.86
N ARG A 362 -8.05 -1.88 -48.47
CA ARG A 362 -6.92 -1.97 -49.41
C ARG A 362 -7.16 -3.03 -50.47
N GLN A 363 -7.69 -4.18 -50.10
CA GLN A 363 -7.97 -5.27 -51.03
C GLN A 363 -9.09 -4.89 -52.01
N ASP A 364 -10.16 -4.24 -51.53
CA ASP A 364 -11.23 -3.71 -52.37
C ASP A 364 -10.70 -2.62 -53.33
N LEU A 365 -9.83 -1.72 -52.85
CA LEU A 365 -9.19 -0.71 -53.71
C LEU A 365 -8.31 -1.34 -54.79
N LEU A 366 -7.60 -2.43 -54.50
CA LEU A 366 -6.82 -3.15 -55.50
C LEU A 366 -7.72 -3.73 -56.60
N VAL A 367 -8.84 -4.36 -56.21
CA VAL A 367 -9.82 -4.90 -57.16
C VAL A 367 -10.46 -3.79 -58.00
N MET A 368 -10.92 -2.70 -57.38
CA MET A 368 -11.51 -1.58 -58.13
C MET A 368 -10.50 -0.91 -59.07
N ASN A 369 -9.21 -0.84 -58.71
CA ASN A 369 -8.18 -0.28 -59.56
C ASN A 369 -7.89 -1.20 -60.77
N GLU A 370 -7.90 -2.52 -60.57
CA GLU A 370 -7.86 -3.49 -61.68
C GLU A 370 -9.08 -3.36 -62.61
N GLU A 371 -10.29 -3.24 -62.07
CA GLU A 371 -11.51 -3.00 -62.86
C GLU A 371 -11.45 -1.67 -63.62
N LEU A 372 -11.00 -0.59 -62.98
CA LEU A 372 -10.80 0.72 -63.61
C LEU A 372 -9.81 0.64 -64.76
N LYS A 373 -8.70 -0.09 -64.57
CA LYS A 373 -7.70 -0.30 -65.62
C LYS A 373 -8.31 -1.03 -66.82
N LEU A 374 -9.06 -2.11 -66.57
CA LEU A 374 -9.75 -2.85 -67.62
C LEU A 374 -10.80 -2.00 -68.35
N LEU A 375 -11.56 -1.19 -67.60
CA LEU A 375 -12.58 -0.31 -68.18
C LEU A 375 -11.93 0.79 -69.05
N ASN A 376 -10.80 1.33 -68.61
CA ASN A 376 -10.04 2.33 -69.35
C ASN A 376 -9.48 1.75 -70.66
N GLU A 377 -8.92 0.54 -70.62
CA GLU A 377 -8.49 -0.18 -71.82
C GLU A 377 -9.64 -0.37 -72.83
N ARG A 378 -10.83 -0.78 -72.35
CA ARG A 378 -12.03 -0.89 -73.19
C ARG A 378 -12.50 0.45 -73.75
N LEU A 379 -12.40 1.51 -72.96
CA LEU A 379 -12.82 2.85 -73.37
C LEU A 379 -11.92 3.39 -74.50
N ILE A 380 -10.61 3.14 -74.40
CA ILE A 380 -9.66 3.44 -75.48
C ILE A 380 -10.03 2.67 -76.75
N GLU A 381 -10.33 1.37 -76.65
CA GLU A 381 -10.73 0.54 -77.80
C GLU A 381 -12.02 1.06 -78.46
N VAL A 382 -13.05 1.38 -77.67
CA VAL A 382 -14.32 1.90 -78.18
C VAL A 382 -14.14 3.27 -78.84
N ASN A 383 -13.35 4.16 -78.23
CA ASN A 383 -13.07 5.48 -78.78
C ASN A 383 -12.33 5.37 -80.14
N GLN A 384 -11.40 4.43 -80.25
CA GLN A 384 -10.72 4.16 -81.51
C GLN A 384 -11.67 3.65 -82.61
N ARG A 385 -12.57 2.71 -82.29
CA ARG A 385 -13.62 2.27 -83.23
C ARG A 385 -14.57 3.39 -83.63
N GLN A 386 -14.89 4.30 -82.70
CA GLN A 386 -15.73 5.46 -82.97
C GLN A 386 -15.05 6.41 -83.96
N HIS A 387 -13.74 6.66 -83.79
CA HIS A 387 -12.95 7.44 -84.75
C HIS A 387 -12.94 6.80 -86.14
N GLU A 388 -12.65 5.50 -86.23
CA GLU A 388 -12.66 4.77 -87.51
C GLU A 388 -14.02 4.85 -88.21
N THR A 389 -15.11 4.73 -87.45
CA THR A 389 -16.48 4.82 -87.99
C THR A 389 -16.79 6.23 -88.48
N ASN A 390 -16.38 7.25 -87.73
CA ASN A 390 -16.60 8.65 -88.09
C ASN A 390 -15.83 9.04 -89.37
N ASP A 391 -14.60 8.56 -89.52
CA ASP A 391 -13.80 8.78 -90.73
C ASP A 391 -14.48 8.16 -91.96
N SER A 392 -14.96 6.91 -91.85
CA SER A 392 -15.71 6.24 -92.91
C SER A 392 -17.01 6.97 -93.28
N LEU A 393 -17.72 7.52 -92.27
CA LEU A 393 -18.95 8.28 -92.50
C LEU A 393 -18.68 9.61 -93.21
N THR A 394 -17.57 10.26 -92.87
CA THR A 394 -17.12 11.51 -93.50
C THR A 394 -16.78 11.27 -94.97
N GLU A 395 -16.06 10.19 -95.28
CA GLU A 395 -15.75 9.78 -96.66
C GLU A 395 -17.03 9.51 -97.46
N ALA A 396 -17.98 8.76 -96.89
CA ALA A 396 -19.26 8.47 -97.54
C ALA A 396 -20.09 9.74 -97.81
N ASN A 397 -20.06 10.72 -96.89
CA ASN A 397 -20.74 12.01 -97.08
C ASN A 397 -20.09 12.84 -98.18
N HIS A 398 -18.75 12.93 -98.22
CA HIS A 398 -18.03 13.63 -99.28
C HIS A 398 -18.37 13.07 -100.67
N ILE A 399 -18.42 11.74 -100.79
CA ILE A 399 -18.84 11.06 -102.02
C ILE A 399 -20.27 11.45 -102.43
N LYS A 400 -21.21 11.51 -101.47
CA LYS A 400 -22.59 11.92 -101.77
C LYS A 400 -22.68 13.37 -102.22
N GLU A 401 -21.94 14.28 -101.59
CA GLU A 401 -21.92 15.70 -101.97
C GLU A 401 -21.41 15.91 -103.40
N GLU A 402 -20.34 15.22 -103.80
CA GLU A 402 -19.83 15.31 -105.17
C GLU A 402 -20.89 14.86 -106.21
N TYR A 403 -21.64 13.80 -105.89
CA TYR A 403 -22.73 13.31 -106.74
C TYR A 403 -23.88 14.32 -106.86
N VAL A 404 -24.30 14.93 -105.75
CA VAL A 404 -25.34 15.97 -105.75
C VAL A 404 -24.90 17.18 -106.58
N GLY A 405 -23.64 17.61 -106.43
CA GLY A 405 -23.06 18.70 -107.22
C GLY A 405 -23.09 18.42 -108.73
N ARG A 406 -22.66 17.22 -109.16
CA ARG A 406 -22.71 16.83 -110.57
C ARG A 406 -24.13 16.76 -111.12
N PHE A 407 -25.07 16.22 -110.35
CA PHE A 407 -26.47 16.13 -110.75
C PHE A 407 -27.09 17.52 -110.96
N MET A 408 -26.88 18.44 -110.02
CA MET A 408 -27.36 19.82 -110.14
C MET A 408 -26.75 20.53 -111.36
N GLY A 409 -25.46 20.30 -111.64
CA GLY A 409 -24.80 20.80 -112.85
C GLY A 409 -25.47 20.32 -114.13
N LEU A 410 -25.77 19.02 -114.24
CA LEU A 410 -26.49 18.45 -115.38
C LEU A 410 -27.87 19.07 -115.56
N CYS A 411 -28.64 19.24 -114.48
CA CYS A 411 -29.95 19.89 -114.53
C CYS A 411 -29.85 21.32 -115.07
N SER A 412 -28.84 22.10 -114.63
CA SER A 412 -28.63 23.47 -115.12
C SER A 412 -28.36 23.50 -116.62
N THR A 413 -27.46 22.64 -117.11
CA THR A 413 -27.13 22.57 -118.54
C THR A 413 -28.36 22.20 -119.39
N TYR A 414 -29.19 21.27 -118.92
CA TYR A 414 -30.42 20.90 -119.62
C TYR A 414 -31.44 22.05 -119.67
N ILE A 415 -31.58 22.81 -118.58
CA ILE A 415 -32.46 23.99 -118.54
C ILE A 415 -32.01 25.02 -119.58
N ASP A 416 -30.72 25.35 -119.63
CA ASP A 416 -30.16 26.32 -120.57
C ASP A 416 -30.39 25.90 -122.03
N LYS A 417 -30.22 24.61 -122.34
CA LYS A 417 -30.46 24.08 -123.68
C LYS A 417 -31.92 24.13 -124.10
N LEU A 418 -32.84 23.76 -123.21
CA LEU A 418 -34.28 23.87 -123.46
C LEU A 418 -34.69 25.32 -123.71
N GLU A 419 -34.11 26.27 -122.95
CA GLU A 419 -34.35 27.68 -123.17
C GLU A 419 -33.80 28.16 -124.52
N GLY A 420 -32.59 27.70 -124.89
CA GLY A 420 -32.00 27.95 -126.21
C GLY A 420 -32.89 27.45 -127.36
N TYR A 421 -33.42 26.23 -127.24
CA TYR A 421 -34.34 25.64 -128.21
C TYR A 421 -35.64 26.45 -128.31
N ARG A 422 -36.23 26.85 -127.17
CA ARG A 422 -37.41 27.72 -127.12
C ARG A 422 -37.17 29.05 -127.84
N ARG A 423 -36.02 29.70 -127.60
CA ARG A 423 -35.66 30.97 -128.25
C ARG A 423 -35.48 30.80 -129.77
N MET A 424 -34.87 29.71 -130.21
CA MET A 424 -34.70 29.39 -131.63
C MET A 424 -36.06 29.24 -132.33
N LEU A 425 -36.97 28.45 -131.77
CA LEU A 425 -38.33 28.28 -132.31
C LEU A 425 -39.10 29.60 -132.35
N ASN A 426 -39.00 30.41 -131.29
CA ASN A 426 -39.67 31.72 -131.23
C ASN A 426 -39.13 32.67 -132.32
N LYS A 427 -37.81 32.67 -132.57
CA LYS A 427 -37.20 33.46 -133.64
C LYS A 427 -37.68 33.03 -135.03
N GLN A 428 -37.84 31.73 -135.27
CA GLN A 428 -38.39 31.20 -136.53
C GLN A 428 -39.87 31.57 -136.72
N ALA A 429 -40.67 31.58 -135.65
CA ALA A 429 -42.07 31.99 -135.70
C ALA A 429 -42.24 33.49 -136.02
N VAL A 430 -41.47 34.36 -135.35
CA VAL A 430 -41.57 35.83 -135.51
C VAL A 430 -41.06 36.31 -136.87
N SER A 431 -40.12 35.59 -137.50
CA SER A 431 -39.55 35.95 -138.82
C SER A 431 -40.42 35.57 -140.03
N GLY A 432 -41.65 35.09 -139.82
CA GLY A 432 -42.60 34.77 -140.91
C GLY A 432 -42.24 33.51 -141.72
N LYS A 433 -41.19 32.77 -141.34
CA LYS A 433 -40.72 31.55 -142.00
C LYS A 433 -41.49 30.31 -141.52
N VAL A 434 -42.81 30.33 -141.70
CA VAL A 434 -43.73 29.31 -141.15
C VAL A 434 -43.40 27.89 -141.66
N GLU A 435 -42.92 27.76 -142.89
CA GLU A 435 -42.59 26.46 -143.50
C GLU A 435 -41.33 25.80 -142.90
N GLU A 436 -40.30 26.59 -142.58
CA GLU A 436 -39.10 26.11 -141.87
C GLU A 436 -39.42 25.72 -140.43
N LEU A 437 -40.28 26.48 -139.74
CA LEU A 437 -40.71 26.16 -138.37
C LEU A 437 -41.41 24.80 -138.30
N TYR A 438 -42.34 24.52 -139.23
CA TYR A 438 -43.01 23.22 -139.31
C TYR A 438 -42.01 22.08 -139.58
N LYS A 439 -40.94 22.35 -140.34
CA LYS A 439 -39.87 21.39 -140.62
C LYS A 439 -39.00 21.13 -139.38
N THR A 440 -38.67 22.17 -138.60
CA THR A 440 -37.95 22.04 -137.32
C THR A 440 -38.77 21.29 -136.27
N LEU A 441 -40.08 21.56 -136.18
CA LEU A 441 -40.99 20.91 -135.22
C LEU A 441 -41.30 19.45 -135.57
N LYS A 442 -41.34 19.08 -136.86
CA LYS A 442 -41.49 17.68 -137.31
C LYS A 442 -40.18 16.88 -137.27
N SER A 443 -39.03 17.53 -137.08
CA SER A 443 -37.72 16.89 -137.04
C SER A 443 -37.40 16.36 -135.64
N SER A 444 -37.01 15.09 -135.53
CA SER A 444 -36.56 14.47 -134.27
C SER A 444 -35.14 14.87 -133.86
N ARG A 445 -34.41 15.60 -134.72
CA ARG A 445 -32.95 15.81 -134.59
C ARG A 445 -32.51 16.36 -133.23
N PHE A 446 -33.25 17.30 -132.65
CA PHE A 446 -32.93 17.87 -131.33
C PHE A 446 -33.05 16.84 -130.22
N ILE A 447 -34.10 16.01 -130.25
CA ILE A 447 -34.28 14.92 -129.28
C ILE A 447 -33.17 13.90 -129.45
N ASP A 448 -32.86 13.48 -130.69
CA ASP A 448 -31.83 12.47 -130.95
C ASP A 448 -30.42 12.94 -130.51
N GLU A 449 -30.09 14.22 -130.67
CA GLU A 449 -28.84 14.82 -130.18
C GLU A 449 -28.78 14.84 -128.64
N GLU A 450 -29.84 15.28 -127.96
CA GLU A 450 -29.89 15.30 -126.48
C GLU A 450 -29.89 13.90 -125.86
N LEU A 451 -30.51 12.92 -126.52
CA LEU A 451 -30.59 11.53 -126.05
C LEU A 451 -29.22 10.85 -126.19
N LYS A 452 -28.46 11.17 -127.24
CA LYS A 452 -27.06 10.73 -127.40
C LYS A 452 -26.15 11.33 -126.32
N GLU A 453 -26.32 12.62 -126.01
CA GLU A 453 -25.54 13.28 -124.97
C GLU A 453 -25.91 12.79 -123.57
N PHE A 454 -27.18 12.50 -123.31
CA PHE A 454 -27.64 11.84 -122.08
C PHE A 454 -26.92 10.52 -121.85
N TYR A 455 -26.89 9.64 -122.86
CA TYR A 455 -26.20 8.35 -122.74
C TYR A 455 -24.69 8.51 -122.53
N GLN A 456 -24.04 9.50 -123.15
CA GLN A 456 -22.61 9.78 -122.89
C GLN A 456 -22.37 10.28 -121.47
N ASN A 457 -23.22 11.17 -120.95
CA ASN A 457 -23.12 11.69 -119.59
C ASN A 457 -23.41 10.61 -118.54
N PHE A 458 -24.38 9.74 -118.81
CA PHE A 458 -24.68 8.57 -117.99
C PHE A 458 -23.47 7.62 -117.94
N ASP A 459 -22.94 7.22 -119.10
CA ASP A 459 -21.76 6.35 -119.18
C ASP A 459 -20.56 6.94 -118.44
N ASN A 460 -20.27 8.24 -118.58
CA ASN A 460 -19.16 8.89 -117.88
C ASN A 460 -19.35 8.96 -116.35
N SER A 461 -20.60 9.08 -115.89
CA SER A 461 -20.92 9.14 -114.45
C SER A 461 -20.80 7.77 -113.76
N PHE A 462 -20.91 6.68 -114.51
CA PHE A 462 -20.82 5.32 -113.99
C PHE A 462 -19.54 4.55 -114.41
N LYS A 463 -18.76 5.04 -115.40
CA LYS A 463 -17.48 4.43 -115.81
C LYS A 463 -16.31 4.69 -114.85
N PHE A 464 -16.38 5.68 -113.97
CA PHE A 464 -15.33 5.95 -112.97
C PHE A 464 -15.48 5.16 -111.66
N ARG A 465 -16.26 4.07 -111.65
CA ARG A 465 -16.35 3.17 -110.50
C ARG A 465 -16.04 1.73 -110.88
N LYS A 466 -14.74 1.43 -110.94
CA LYS A 466 -14.22 0.14 -110.46
C LYS A 466 -13.17 0.41 -109.41
#